data_AF-A0A947PMB9-F1
#
_entry.id   AF-A0A947PMB9-F1
#
_cell.length_a   1.000
_cell.length_b   1.000
_cell.length_c   1.000
_cell.angle_alpha   90.00
_cell.angle_beta   90.00
_cell.angle_gamma   90.00
#
_symmetry.space_group_name_H-M   'P 1'
#
loop_
_entity.id
_entity.type
_entity.pdbx_description
1 polymer ?
#
loop_
_entity_poly.entity_id
_entity_poly.type
_entity_poly.pdbx_seq_one_letter_code
_entity_poly.pdbx_strand_id
1 'polypeptide(L)'
;MKFPTLITTLALLVGNGANAAGQHGHDDKPLHGGVVAEARDLHFELVAHRDKVRLYVRDHGTKHDVREATAALTLLHGADKQEVTLVPQGEWLGASGTFKIGKGTKAALVFRQTGKTVVVRFVLP
;
A
#
# COMPACT_ATOMS: atom_id res chain seq x y z
N MET A 1 -23.30 -11.10 56.09
CA MET A 1 -22.95 -12.35 55.37
C MET A 1 -22.71 -11.97 53.91
N LYS A 2 -21.58 -12.43 53.35
CA LYS A 2 -20.92 -11.90 52.14
C LYS A 2 -21.49 -12.57 50.88
N PHE A 3 -21.90 -11.80 49.88
CA PHE A 3 -22.23 -12.28 48.54
C PHE A 3 -20.94 -12.45 47.73
N PRO A 4 -20.68 -13.59 47.05
CA PRO A 4 -19.55 -13.68 46.14
C PRO A 4 -19.94 -13.10 44.77
N THR A 5 -19.32 -11.98 44.41
CA THR A 5 -19.35 -11.44 43.06
C THR A 5 -18.39 -12.25 42.18
N LEU A 6 -18.94 -12.99 41.21
CA LEU A 6 -18.16 -13.70 40.19
C LEU A 6 -17.84 -12.70 39.06
N ILE A 7 -16.57 -12.30 38.92
CA ILE A 7 -16.09 -11.53 37.76
C ILE A 7 -15.45 -12.52 36.79
N THR A 8 -16.12 -12.79 35.67
CA THR A 8 -15.56 -13.57 34.56
C THR A 8 -14.77 -12.62 33.64
N THR A 9 -13.45 -12.64 33.77
CA THR A 9 -12.53 -11.89 32.90
C THR A 9 -12.31 -12.67 31.61
N LEU A 10 -12.93 -12.24 30.51
CA LEU A 10 -12.67 -12.79 29.18
C LEU A 10 -11.47 -12.07 28.55
N ALA A 11 -10.29 -12.68 28.63
CA ALA A 11 -9.10 -12.22 27.93
C ALA A 11 -9.15 -12.67 26.45
N LEU A 12 -9.45 -11.74 25.54
CA LEU A 12 -9.33 -11.96 24.10
C LEU A 12 -7.88 -11.66 23.67
N LEU A 13 -7.06 -12.71 23.63
CA LEU A 13 -5.85 -12.75 22.80
C LEU A 13 -6.31 -12.92 21.35
N VAL A 14 -6.17 -11.88 20.52
CA VAL A 14 -6.22 -12.04 19.06
C VAL A 14 -4.86 -11.63 18.52
N GLY A 15 -4.17 -12.62 17.96
CA GLY A 15 -2.78 -12.55 17.56
C GLY A 15 -2.51 -11.51 16.49
N ASN A 16 -1.36 -10.87 16.63
CA ASN A 16 -0.75 -10.07 15.58
C ASN A 16 -0.37 -11.02 14.44
N GLY A 17 -1.24 -11.15 13.45
CA GLY A 17 -0.90 -11.71 12.15
C GLY A 17 0.12 -10.80 11.48
N ALA A 18 1.39 -11.00 11.81
CA ALA A 18 2.53 -10.49 11.05
C ALA A 18 2.50 -11.21 9.70
N ASN A 19 1.78 -10.64 8.74
CA ASN A 19 1.95 -11.00 7.35
C ASN A 19 3.33 -10.47 6.92
N ALA A 20 4.35 -11.29 7.12
CA ALA A 20 5.55 -11.22 6.30
C ALA A 20 5.10 -11.60 4.88
N ALA A 21 4.90 -10.61 4.02
CA ALA A 21 4.88 -10.87 2.59
C ALA A 21 6.29 -11.34 2.24
N GLY A 22 6.42 -12.65 2.11
CA GLY A 22 7.67 -13.35 1.84
C GLY A 22 8.27 -12.89 0.53
N GLN A 23 9.55 -12.56 0.60
CA GLN A 23 10.44 -12.36 -0.53
C GLN A 23 10.45 -13.65 -1.38
N HIS A 24 9.92 -13.60 -2.59
CA HIS A 24 10.10 -14.64 -3.60
C HIS A 24 10.76 -14.03 -4.84
N GLY A 25 12.09 -14.10 -4.86
CA GLY A 25 12.90 -14.43 -6.05
C GLY A 25 12.77 -13.61 -7.33
N HIS A 26 13.83 -12.83 -7.59
CA HIS A 26 14.29 -12.19 -8.84
C HIS A 26 13.64 -10.84 -9.21
N ASP A 27 14.42 -9.76 -9.03
CA ASP A 27 14.20 -8.40 -9.54
C ASP A 27 13.12 -7.50 -8.93
N ASP A 28 12.78 -7.71 -7.66
CA ASP A 28 12.00 -6.75 -6.83
C ASP A 28 12.75 -5.45 -6.48
N LYS A 29 13.87 -5.15 -7.13
CA LYS A 29 14.59 -3.90 -6.89
C LYS A 29 13.74 -2.73 -7.40
N PRO A 30 13.58 -1.66 -6.59
CA PRO A 30 13.01 -0.42 -7.08
C PRO A 30 13.84 0.12 -8.25
N LEU A 31 13.18 0.49 -9.35
CA LEU A 31 13.85 1.07 -10.53
C LEU A 31 13.80 2.60 -10.53
N HIS A 32 12.93 3.19 -9.72
CA HIS A 32 12.63 4.62 -9.66
C HIS A 32 12.89 5.22 -8.26
N GLY A 33 13.50 4.44 -7.36
CA GLY A 33 13.80 4.84 -5.99
C GLY A 33 12.60 4.74 -5.03
N GLY A 34 11.58 3.95 -5.38
CA GLY A 34 10.40 3.73 -4.57
C GLY A 34 10.47 2.51 -3.66
N VAL A 35 9.30 2.09 -3.17
CA VAL A 35 9.11 0.81 -2.48
C VAL A 35 8.33 -0.12 -3.41
N VAL A 36 8.81 -1.34 -3.57
CA VAL A 36 8.18 -2.35 -4.44
C VAL A 36 7.32 -3.30 -3.60
N ALA A 37 6.16 -3.66 -4.13
CA ALA A 37 5.34 -4.76 -3.64
C ALA A 37 4.73 -5.50 -4.83
N GLU A 38 4.70 -6.83 -4.74
CA GLU A 38 4.10 -7.68 -5.75
C GLU A 38 2.66 -8.09 -5.36
N ALA A 39 1.75 -8.10 -6.32
CA ALA A 39 0.43 -8.68 -6.18
C ALA A 39 -0.15 -9.08 -7.53
N ARG A 40 -0.69 -10.31 -7.64
CA ARG A 40 -1.31 -10.83 -8.88
C ARG A 40 -0.35 -10.77 -10.09
N ASP A 41 0.89 -11.19 -9.88
CA ASP A 41 1.97 -11.21 -10.89
C ASP A 41 2.41 -9.81 -11.38
N LEU A 42 1.83 -8.74 -10.81
CA LEU A 42 2.21 -7.36 -11.06
C LEU A 42 3.11 -6.85 -9.94
N HIS A 43 4.14 -6.13 -10.34
CA HIS A 43 5.04 -5.40 -9.45
C HIS A 43 4.61 -3.94 -9.41
N PHE A 44 4.32 -3.45 -8.22
CA PHE A 44 3.95 -2.06 -7.98
C PHE A 44 5.11 -1.36 -7.31
N GLU A 45 5.66 -0.34 -7.94
CA GLU A 45 6.66 0.53 -7.32
C GLU A 45 6.03 1.87 -6.97
N LEU A 46 5.98 2.18 -5.67
CA LEU A 46 5.46 3.43 -5.15
C LEU A 46 6.62 4.38 -4.82
N VAL A 47 6.73 5.46 -5.59
CA VAL A 47 7.63 6.59 -5.32
C VAL A 47 6.83 7.70 -4.66
N ALA A 48 7.07 7.94 -3.37
CA ALA A 48 6.24 8.84 -2.58
C ALA A 48 7.10 9.90 -1.89
N HIS A 49 6.81 11.17 -2.21
CA HIS A 49 7.40 12.35 -1.59
C HIS A 49 6.30 13.25 -1.05
N ARG A 50 6.68 14.26 -0.25
CA ARG A 50 5.72 15.19 0.38
C ARG A 50 4.99 16.09 -0.64
N ASP A 51 5.52 16.22 -1.85
CA ASP A 51 5.02 17.08 -2.93
C ASP A 51 4.43 16.30 -4.13
N LYS A 52 4.76 15.00 -4.27
CA LYS A 52 4.33 14.15 -5.39
C LYS A 52 4.31 12.68 -5.01
N VAL A 53 3.39 11.94 -5.62
CA VAL A 53 3.32 10.48 -5.54
C VAL A 53 3.19 9.91 -6.95
N ARG A 54 3.95 8.85 -7.22
CA ARG A 54 3.90 8.10 -8.49
C ARG A 54 3.87 6.61 -8.22
N LEU A 55 3.07 5.92 -9.01
CA LEU A 55 2.93 4.48 -9.03
C LEU A 55 3.34 3.96 -10.41
N TYR A 56 4.41 3.18 -10.44
CA TYR A 56 4.83 2.42 -11.60
C TYR A 56 4.32 0.99 -11.46
N VAL A 57 3.82 0.42 -12.57
CA VAL A 57 3.33 -0.96 -12.60
C VAL A 57 4.13 -1.72 -13.65
N ARG A 58 4.59 -2.91 -13.27
CA ARG A 58 5.31 -3.82 -14.16
C ARG A 58 4.69 -5.21 -14.10
N ASP A 59 4.75 -5.93 -15.21
CA ASP A 59 4.37 -7.33 -15.35
C ASP A 59 5.64 -8.09 -15.74
N HIS A 60 6.12 -8.96 -14.85
CA HIS A 60 7.39 -9.70 -15.02
C HIS A 60 8.55 -8.82 -15.54
N GLY A 61 8.77 -7.66 -14.91
CA GLY A 61 9.85 -6.72 -15.26
C GLY A 61 9.57 -5.81 -16.47
N THR A 62 8.53 -6.10 -17.25
CA THR A 62 8.11 -5.27 -18.38
C THR A 62 7.13 -4.19 -17.92
N LYS A 63 7.18 -3.00 -18.53
CA LYS A 63 6.23 -1.93 -18.22
C LYS A 63 4.80 -2.38 -18.50
N HIS A 64 3.91 -2.15 -17.54
CA HIS A 64 2.49 -2.42 -17.69
C HIS A 64 1.78 -1.13 -18.16
N ASP A 65 0.91 -1.24 -19.17
CA ASP A 65 0.12 -0.11 -19.65
C ASP A 65 -0.96 0.26 -18.62
N VAL A 66 -0.98 1.52 -18.18
CA VAL A 66 -1.86 2.03 -17.14
C VAL A 66 -2.84 3.08 -17.64
N ARG A 67 -2.96 3.30 -18.94
CA ARG A 67 -3.80 4.39 -19.51
C ARG A 67 -5.27 4.31 -19.11
N GLU A 68 -5.80 3.10 -19.00
CA GLU A 68 -7.19 2.83 -18.59
C GLU A 68 -7.29 2.40 -17.12
N ALA A 69 -6.22 2.60 -16.34
CA ALA A 69 -6.19 2.25 -14.93
C ALA A 69 -6.67 3.39 -14.04
N THR A 70 -7.19 3.03 -12.87
CA THR A 70 -7.42 3.96 -11.77
C THR A 70 -6.76 3.44 -10.50
N ALA A 71 -6.27 4.34 -9.67
CA ALA A 71 -5.62 3.98 -8.42
C ALA A 71 -6.03 4.95 -7.31
N ALA A 72 -6.53 4.39 -6.21
CA ALA A 72 -6.77 5.13 -4.97
C ALA A 72 -5.71 4.73 -3.94
N LEU A 73 -4.99 5.71 -3.40
CA LEU A 73 -3.95 5.51 -2.41
C LEU A 73 -4.39 6.12 -1.08
N THR A 74 -4.46 5.30 -0.04
CA THR A 74 -4.64 5.75 1.33
C THR A 74 -3.30 5.78 2.04
N LEU A 75 -2.86 6.97 2.47
CA LEU A 75 -1.68 7.19 3.31
C LEU A 75 -2.10 7.22 4.78
N LEU A 76 -1.36 6.51 5.62
CA LEU A 76 -1.57 6.41 7.06
C LEU A 76 -0.27 6.76 7.80
N HIS A 77 -0.27 7.86 8.54
CA HIS A 77 0.88 8.30 9.35
C HIS A 77 0.42 8.60 10.78
N GLY A 78 0.74 7.72 11.73
CA GLY A 78 0.17 7.81 13.08
C GLY A 78 -1.37 7.72 13.03
N ALA A 79 -2.05 8.76 13.53
CA ALA A 79 -3.51 8.89 13.46
C ALA A 79 -4.01 9.59 12.18
N ASP A 80 -3.12 10.15 11.37
CA ASP A 80 -3.49 10.83 10.13
C ASP A 80 -3.82 9.83 9.04
N LYS A 81 -4.97 10.04 8.38
CA LYS A 81 -5.38 9.36 7.15
C LYS A 81 -5.55 10.38 6.03
N GLN A 82 -4.96 10.11 4.88
CA GLN A 82 -5.13 10.92 3.67
C GLN A 82 -5.40 10.01 2.47
N GLU A 83 -6.45 10.28 1.71
CA GLU A 83 -6.76 9.57 0.47
C GLU A 83 -6.33 10.40 -0.73
N VAL A 84 -5.73 9.75 -1.72
CA VAL A 84 -5.16 10.37 -2.92
C VAL A 84 -5.58 9.55 -4.13
N THR A 85 -6.26 10.20 -5.08
CA THR A 85 -6.52 9.60 -6.39
C THR A 85 -5.30 9.79 -7.27
N LEU A 86 -4.75 8.70 -7.79
CA LEU A 86 -3.68 8.71 -8.77
C LEU A 86 -4.29 8.52 -10.15
N VAL A 87 -3.89 9.38 -11.09
CA VAL A 87 -4.39 9.36 -12.48
C VAL A 87 -3.26 9.02 -13.45
N PRO A 88 -3.53 8.37 -14.59
CA PRO A 88 -2.52 8.10 -15.60
C PRO A 88 -1.83 9.39 -16.09
N GLN A 89 -0.50 9.35 -16.19
CA GLN A 89 0.36 10.44 -16.66
C GLN A 89 1.37 9.90 -17.70
N GLY A 90 0.88 9.06 -18.62
CA GLY A 90 1.71 8.28 -19.53
C GLY A 90 2.10 6.94 -18.90
N GLU A 91 3.36 6.80 -18.50
CA GLU A 91 3.95 5.53 -18.08
C GLU A 91 3.66 5.15 -16.61
N TRP A 92 3.03 6.05 -15.83
CA TRP A 92 2.72 5.86 -14.41
C TRP A 92 1.37 6.47 -14.07
N LEU A 93 0.81 6.09 -12.91
CA LEU A 93 -0.25 6.87 -12.26
C LEU A 93 0.36 7.82 -11.24
N GLY A 94 -0.13 9.05 -11.14
CA GLY A 94 0.45 10.04 -10.22
C GLY A 94 -0.50 11.10 -9.73
N ALA A 95 -0.06 11.80 -8.69
CA ALA A 95 -0.68 13.00 -8.14
C ALA A 95 0.40 13.94 -7.59
N SER A 96 0.17 15.23 -7.71
CA SER A 96 0.98 16.28 -7.08
C SER A 96 0.14 16.99 -6.02
N GLY A 97 0.78 17.47 -4.95
CA GLY A 97 0.09 18.11 -3.84
C GLY A 97 0.86 17.98 -2.54
N THR A 98 0.22 18.27 -1.41
CA THR A 98 0.86 18.13 -0.09
C THR A 98 0.42 16.83 0.55
N PHE A 99 1.37 15.92 0.80
CA PHE A 99 1.12 14.60 1.36
C PHE A 99 1.74 14.43 2.75
N LYS A 100 0.96 13.87 3.68
CA LYS A 100 1.40 13.52 5.04
C LYS A 100 2.25 12.25 5.03
N ILE A 101 3.47 12.38 4.53
CA ILE A 101 4.42 11.28 4.39
C ILE A 101 5.62 11.53 5.30
N GLY A 102 5.97 10.50 6.07
CA GLY A 102 7.18 10.42 6.88
C GLY A 102 7.62 8.97 7.03
N LYS A 103 8.71 8.76 7.77
CA LYS A 103 9.24 7.42 8.04
C LYS A 103 8.18 6.50 8.64
N GLY A 104 8.02 5.32 8.06
CA GLY A 104 7.05 4.33 8.51
C GLY A 104 5.60 4.62 8.12
N THR A 105 5.33 5.67 7.31
CA THR A 105 3.99 5.87 6.73
C THR A 105 3.57 4.61 5.98
N LYS A 106 2.39 4.09 6.31
CA LYS A 106 1.80 2.95 5.61
C LYS A 106 0.97 3.48 4.45
N ALA A 107 1.03 2.81 3.31
CA ALA A 107 0.19 3.12 2.17
C ALA A 107 -0.61 1.90 1.74
N ALA A 108 -1.93 2.06 1.60
CA ALA A 108 -2.81 1.05 1.03
C ALA A 108 -3.29 1.53 -0.34
N LEU A 109 -2.95 0.78 -1.38
CA LEU A 109 -3.31 1.08 -2.75
C LEU A 109 -4.45 0.16 -3.18
N VAL A 110 -5.45 0.72 -3.82
CA VAL A 110 -6.45 -0.02 -4.59
C VAL A 110 -6.29 0.35 -6.06
N PHE A 111 -5.75 -0.59 -6.82
CA PHE A 111 -5.54 -0.48 -8.26
C PHE A 111 -6.67 -1.19 -9.01
N ARG A 112 -7.19 -0.56 -10.06
CA ARG A 112 -8.28 -1.10 -10.88
C ARG A 112 -7.97 -0.92 -12.36
N GLN A 113 -8.11 -2.00 -13.11
CA GLN A 113 -7.95 -1.99 -14.56
C GLN A 113 -8.71 -3.18 -15.18
N THR A 114 -9.42 -2.93 -16.28
CA THR A 114 -10.16 -3.97 -17.04
C THR A 114 -11.06 -4.85 -16.16
N GLY A 115 -11.79 -4.24 -15.23
CA GLY A 115 -12.68 -4.94 -14.28
C GLY A 115 -11.98 -5.72 -13.16
N LYS A 116 -10.64 -5.79 -13.16
CA LYS A 116 -9.85 -6.41 -12.08
C LYS A 116 -9.52 -5.37 -11.02
N THR A 117 -9.54 -5.80 -9.76
CA THR A 117 -9.11 -4.98 -8.60
C THR A 117 -7.95 -5.68 -7.89
N VAL A 118 -6.88 -4.94 -7.63
CA VAL A 118 -5.70 -5.38 -6.87
C VAL A 118 -5.50 -4.46 -5.69
N VAL A 119 -5.24 -5.03 -4.51
CA VAL A 119 -4.98 -4.27 -3.29
C VAL A 119 -3.55 -4.54 -2.85
N VAL A 120 -2.78 -3.47 -2.65
CA VAL A 120 -1.34 -3.53 -2.34
C VAL A 120 -1.05 -2.71 -1.09
N ARG A 121 -0.11 -3.15 -0.26
CA ARG A 121 0.30 -2.44 0.96
C ARG A 121 1.79 -2.14 0.89
N PHE A 122 2.16 -0.92 1.29
CA PHE A 122 3.53 -0.44 1.36
C PHE A 122 3.83 0.09 2.76
N VAL A 123 5.11 0.03 3.15
CA VAL A 123 5.66 0.78 4.28
C VAL A 123 6.76 1.67 3.73
N LEU A 124 6.60 2.98 3.85
CA LEU A 124 7.55 3.96 3.36
C LEU A 124 8.76 4.06 4.32
N PRO A 125 10.00 4.14 3.79
CA PRO A 125 11.23 4.11 4.59
C PRO A 125 11.46 5.36 5.45
#